data_AF-A0A962G4U9-F1
#
_entry.id   AF-A0A962G4U9-F1
#
_cell.length_a   1.000
_cell.length_b   1.000
_cell.length_c   1.000
_cell.angle_alpha   90.00
_cell.angle_beta   90.00
_cell.angle_gamma   90.00
#
_symmetry.space_group_name_H-M   'P 1'
#
loop_
_entity.id
_entity.type
_entity.pdbx_description
1 polymer ?
#
loop_
_entity_poly.entity_id
_entity_poly.type
_entity_poly.pdbx_seq_one_letter_code
_entity_poly.pdbx_strand_id
1 'polypeptide(L)' 'MFAHLSALVGIIIPFGNIIGPLIIWQIKKDQFPSVDDQGKEAL' A
#
# COMPACT_ATOMS: atom_id res chain seq x y z
N MET A 1 -6.51 0.45 5.88
CA MET A 1 -5.61 0.74 7.03
C MET A 1 -4.17 0.28 6.79
N PHE A 2 -3.90 -1.01 6.55
CA PHE A 2 -2.51 -1.50 6.35
C PHE A 2 -1.78 -0.89 5.16
N ALA A 3 -2.44 -0.65 4.03
CA ALA A 3 -1.85 0.05 2.87
C ALA A 3 -1.40 1.48 3.25
N HIS A 4 -2.25 2.28 3.90
CA HIS A 4 -1.86 3.60 4.39
C HIS A 4 -0.74 3.55 5.44
N LEU A 5 -0.77 2.60 6.37
CA LEU A 5 0.30 2.43 7.37
C LEU A 5 1.63 2.00 6.73
N SER A 6 1.60 1.27 5.62
CA SER A 6 2.83 0.87 4.93
C SER A 6 3.58 2.02 4.29
N ALA A 7 2.94 3.19 4.10
CA ALA A 7 3.62 4.40 3.68
C ALA A 7 4.64 4.90 4.73
N LEU A 8 4.47 4.54 6.01
CA LEU A 8 5.41 4.89 7.09
C LEU A 8 6.78 4.19 6.94
N VAL A 9 6.89 3.16 6.09
CA VAL A 9 8.19 2.55 5.74
C VAL A 9 9.14 3.57 5.10
N GLY A 10 8.59 4.61 4.47
CA GLY A 10 9.34 5.75 3.93
C GLY A 10 10.13 6.55 4.96
N ILE A 11 9.86 6.39 6.27
CA ILE A 11 10.61 7.04 7.34
C ILE A 11 12.02 6.43 7.50
N ILE A 12 12.17 5.14 7.19
CA ILE A 12 13.41 4.38 7.41
C ILE A 12 14.12 4.12 6.07
N ILE A 13 13.35 3.85 5.02
CA ILE A 13 13.88 3.45 3.71
C ILE A 13 13.47 4.50 2.67
N PRO A 14 14.40 5.07 1.89
CA PRO A 14 14.05 5.99 0.82
C PRO A 14 13.10 5.30 -0.18
N PHE A 15 12.04 6.01 -0.60
CA PHE A 15 10.93 5.50 -1.43
C PHE A 15 10.05 4.40 -0.79
N GLY A 16 10.28 4.06 0.48
CA GLY A 16 9.45 3.10 1.22
C GLY A 16 7.98 3.51 1.35
N ASN A 17 7.69 4.81 1.22
CA ASN A 17 6.33 5.35 1.23
C ASN A 17 5.51 5.00 -0.02
N ILE A 18 6.16 4.61 -1.11
CA ILE A 18 5.51 4.17 -2.36
C ILE A 18 5.58 2.64 -2.47
N ILE A 19 6.76 2.08 -2.19
CA ILE A 19 7.01 0.64 -2.33
C ILE A 19 6.18 -0.17 -1.32
N GLY A 20 6.04 0.31 -0.07
CA GLY A 20 5.24 -0.35 0.95
C GLY A 20 3.77 -0.52 0.53
N PRO A 21 3.07 0.58 0.21
CA PRO A 21 1.67 0.52 -0.25
C PRO A 21 1.50 -0.31 -1.52
N LEU A 22 2.43 -0.20 -2.49
CA LEU A 22 2.40 -0.95 -3.74
C LEU A 22 2.45 -2.47 -3.51
N ILE A 23 3.34 -2.93 -2.62
CA ILE A 23 3.46 -4.35 -2.28
C ILE A 23 2.17 -4.85 -1.62
N ILE A 24 1.63 -4.09 -0.65
CA ILE A 24 0.39 -4.48 0.02
C ILE A 24 -0.78 -4.53 -0.97
N TRP A 25 -0.89 -3.54 -1.86
CA TRP A 25 -1.91 -3.50 -2.90
C TRP A 25 -1.80 -4.70 -3.83
N GLN A 26 -0.62 -5.00 -4.37
CA GLN A 26 -0.40 -6.17 -5.23
C GLN A 26 -0.76 -7.51 -4.56
N ILE A 27 -0.50 -7.68 -3.26
CA ILE A 27 -0.83 -8.92 -2.54
C ILE A 27 -2.34 -9.07 -2.31
N LYS A 28 -3.06 -7.95 -2.11
CA LYS A 28 -4.43 -7.96 -1.59
C LYS A 28 -5.50 -7.60 -2.63
N LYS A 29 -5.14 -6.95 -3.74
CA LYS A 29 -6.10 -6.44 -4.76
C LYS A 29 -7.01 -7.53 -5.32
N ASP A 30 -6.49 -8.75 -5.50
CA ASP A 30 -7.25 -9.86 -6.09
C ASP A 30 -8.09 -10.62 -5.05
N GLN A 31 -7.81 -10.43 -3.75
CA GLN A 31 -8.54 -11.07 -2.66
C GLN A 31 -9.70 -10.22 -2.14
N PHE A 32 -9.56 -8.90 -2.21
CA PHE A 32 -10.52 -7.95 -1.65
C PHE A 32 -10.80 -6.84 -2.67
N PRO A 33 -12.00 -6.82 -3.29
CA PRO A 33 -12.36 -5.78 -4.26
C PRO A 33 -12.26 -4.35 -3.69
N SER A 34 -12.56 -4.19 -2.40
CA SER A 34 -12.40 -2.91 -1.69
C SER A 34 -10.95 -2.47 -1.53
N VAL A 35 -9.99 -3.40 -1.54
CA VAL A 35 -8.56 -3.07 -1.50
C VAL A 35 -8.06 -2.62 -2.88
N ASP A 36 -8.61 -3.15 -3.98
CA ASP A 36 -8.27 -2.61 -5.30
C ASP A 36 -8.82 -1.21 -5.51
N ASP A 37 -10.05 -0.95 -5.04
CA ASP A 37 -10.71 0.35 -5.13
C ASP A 37 -10.02 1.41 -4.25
N GLN A 38 -9.82 1.11 -2.97
CA GLN A 38 -9.24 2.06 -2.00
C GLN A 38 -7.70 2.09 -2.03
N GLY A 39 -7.06 1.03 -2.51
CA GLY A 39 -5.60 0.91 -2.52
C GLY A 39 -4.92 1.76 -3.57
N LYS A 40 -5.63 2.12 -4.66
CA LYS A 40 -5.16 3.09 -5.67
C LYS A 40 -5.09 4.51 -5.12
N GLU A 41 -6.03 4.88 -4.25
CA GLU A 41 -6.01 6.17 -3.53
C GLU A 41 -4.92 6.25 -2.45
N ALA A 42 -4.41 5.08 -2.04
CA ALA A 42 -3.37 4.96 -1.01
C ALA A 42 -1.93 4.96 -1.59
N LEU A 43 -1.79 4.94 -2.91
CA LEU A 43 -0.53 4.94 -3.67
C LEU A 43 -0.12 6.36 -4.05
#